data_AF-A0A914NS52-F1
#
_entry.id   AF-A0A914NS52-F1
#
_cell.length_a   1.000
_cell.length_b   1.000
_cell.length_c   1.000
_cell.angle_alpha   90.00
_cell.angle_beta   90.00
_cell.angle_gamma   90.00
#
_symmetry.space_group_name_H-M   'P 1'
#
loop_
_entity.id
_entity.type
_entity.pdbx_description
1 polymer ?
#
loop_
_entity_poly.entity_id
_entity_poly.type
_entity_poly.pdbx_seq_one_letter_code
_entity_poly.pdbx_strand_id
1 'polypeptide(L)'
;MRAQIRRNLPEAVLESLIYLLDNYHTSEKSIIENALEACTYVCWKFADLVRNDSKNANGDELIDYSINIISSFKEVLPKLIDWSVQLEEITLAQSFFTIIRYVNLFSFILNQINKETDTIPNVSFRPSSVEPNKSLVEKLQRTSIQMYTLDHRMGVLFPQNEGVFADSLAVVRAISAVGPSVVEPPFDSVQNDDYAKEECKSWEKLFSLLSNSHVLLEVYARQFANTLPCFNSNKQLHTIALTDIDRRIFNACKKIFSFPVADLHLAAHLLFSLSKTNMFKTLKDLRTWALTKKNVRYTLNLIRASLFVLIYTSQELTTIKQVASWFDSTLWQKRLFKQGVNLGNTQLKRETVFDLCAEFAKLILPSSILKEYCDETNGVDTASILLNYGIELCKFSSCLSGPSNTERFALCIETAKQSFEYVRAEEKSLLIINQTIRDICPYNYEALEILVNKMKEILESGVRLDEIADRINDAYVLFKFLKTYTRQGSIAPIEIRWYRHFVNPKYFDTSLLTKSGPIEAFDDTCGSVLNQTTISGGQENQQKEMSLLTEASLPPSSQKRLPYHIFTLEEKEPIERWQMPFIYSEVSIQNVQ
;
A
#
# COMPACT_ATOMS: atom_id res chain seq x y z
N MET A 1 21.05 8.92 -59.09
CA MET A 1 22.52 9.12 -59.09
C MET A 1 22.98 10.38 -58.35
N ARG A 2 22.79 11.63 -58.82
CA ARG A 2 23.22 12.85 -58.08
C ARG A 2 22.55 13.05 -56.71
N ALA A 3 21.27 12.70 -56.56
CA ALA A 3 20.57 12.70 -55.27
C ALA A 3 21.10 11.62 -54.30
N GLN A 4 21.47 10.45 -54.83
CA GLN A 4 22.01 9.31 -54.09
C GLN A 4 23.45 9.57 -53.61
N ILE A 5 24.28 10.22 -54.44
CA ILE A 5 25.61 10.69 -54.08
C ILE A 5 25.55 11.78 -52.99
N ARG A 6 24.52 12.65 -53.01
CA ARG A 6 24.30 13.65 -51.94
C ARG A 6 23.75 13.05 -50.65
N ARG A 7 22.94 11.98 -50.72
CA ARG A 7 22.42 11.25 -49.55
C ARG A 7 23.52 10.49 -48.79
N ASN A 8 24.52 9.94 -49.49
CA ASN A 8 25.58 9.16 -48.85
C ASN A 8 26.72 10.02 -48.26
N LEU A 9 26.67 11.35 -48.38
CA LEU A 9 27.77 12.22 -47.97
C LEU A 9 27.94 12.28 -46.44
N PRO A 10 26.88 12.37 -45.61
CA PRO A 10 27.03 12.31 -44.16
C PRO A 10 27.48 10.94 -43.64
N GLU A 11 27.00 9.86 -44.27
CA GLU A 11 27.41 8.48 -43.98
C GLU A 11 28.89 8.26 -44.30
N ALA A 12 29.34 8.67 -45.49
CA ALA A 12 30.74 8.58 -45.91
C ALA A 12 31.69 9.41 -45.02
N VAL A 13 31.24 10.55 -44.49
CA VAL A 13 32.01 11.35 -43.53
C VAL A 13 32.18 10.60 -42.22
N LEU A 14 31.12 9.97 -41.69
CA LEU A 14 31.22 9.16 -40.48
C LEU A 14 32.06 7.90 -40.70
N GLU A 15 31.92 7.20 -41.83
CA GLU A 15 32.77 6.05 -42.19
C GLU A 15 34.25 6.44 -42.30
N SER A 16 34.54 7.63 -42.85
CA SER A 16 35.91 8.16 -42.89
C SER A 16 36.44 8.43 -41.49
N LEU A 17 35.62 8.94 -40.58
CA LEU A 17 36.00 9.12 -39.17
C LEU A 17 36.22 7.77 -38.47
N ILE A 18 35.38 6.76 -38.70
CA ILE A 18 35.58 5.40 -38.16
C ILE A 18 36.93 4.86 -38.63
N TYR A 19 37.19 4.92 -39.93
CA TYR A 19 38.46 4.48 -40.50
C TYR A 19 39.66 5.24 -39.91
N LEU A 20 39.56 6.56 -39.73
CA LEU A 20 40.62 7.35 -39.10
C LEU A 20 40.84 6.93 -37.64
N LEU A 21 39.78 6.75 -36.86
CA LEU A 21 39.87 6.37 -35.44
C LEU A 21 40.39 4.95 -35.23
N ASP A 22 40.17 4.04 -36.16
CA ASP A 22 40.67 2.67 -36.09
C ASP A 22 42.15 2.55 -36.49
N ASN A 23 42.63 3.44 -37.36
CA ASN A 23 44.00 3.39 -37.90
C ASN A 23 44.97 4.37 -37.25
N TYR A 24 44.50 5.36 -36.49
CA TYR A 24 45.34 6.28 -35.73
C TYR A 24 45.37 5.88 -34.24
N HIS A 25 46.57 5.77 -33.66
CA HIS A 25 46.78 5.37 -32.26
C HIS A 25 47.15 6.53 -31.32
N THR A 26 47.26 7.75 -31.84
CA THR A 26 47.65 8.94 -31.08
C THR A 26 46.58 10.02 -31.17
N SER A 27 46.08 10.48 -30.03
CA SER A 27 45.15 11.59 -29.93
C SER A 27 45.89 12.91 -30.18
N GLU A 28 45.56 13.60 -31.27
CA GLU A 28 46.02 14.97 -31.55
C GLU A 28 44.84 15.94 -31.53
N LYS A 29 45.04 17.13 -30.96
CA LYS A 29 43.98 18.15 -30.81
C LYS A 29 43.32 18.51 -32.15
N SER A 30 44.12 18.72 -33.19
CA SER A 30 43.64 19.08 -34.54
C SER A 30 42.73 17.99 -35.14
N ILE A 31 43.02 16.72 -34.86
CA ILE A 31 42.19 15.59 -35.34
C ILE A 31 40.83 15.61 -34.63
N ILE A 32 40.81 15.88 -33.33
CA ILE A 32 39.57 15.96 -32.54
C ILE A 32 38.73 17.17 -32.95
N GLU A 33 39.34 18.33 -33.18
CA GLU A 33 38.67 19.53 -33.67
C GLU A 33 38.04 19.29 -35.05
N ASN A 34 38.79 18.71 -35.99
CA ASN A 34 38.27 18.32 -37.30
C ASN A 34 37.14 17.28 -37.21
N ALA A 35 37.24 16.34 -36.26
CA ALA A 35 36.19 15.36 -36.02
C ALA A 35 34.91 16.01 -35.47
N LEU A 36 35.03 17.04 -34.62
CA LEU A 36 33.90 17.82 -34.14
C LEU A 36 33.24 18.62 -35.27
N GLU A 37 34.02 19.25 -36.15
CA GLU A 37 33.50 19.93 -37.35
C GLU A 37 32.76 18.97 -38.28
N ALA A 38 33.33 17.78 -38.50
CA ALA A 38 32.70 16.72 -39.30
C ALA A 38 31.39 16.23 -38.66
N CYS A 39 31.35 16.00 -37.34
CA CYS A 39 30.13 15.65 -36.63
C CYS A 39 29.06 16.76 -36.73
N THR A 40 29.49 18.02 -36.62
CA THR A 40 28.63 19.21 -36.78
C THR A 40 28.03 19.25 -38.18
N TYR A 41 28.86 19.10 -39.21
CA TYR A 41 28.44 19.03 -40.60
C TYR A 41 27.40 17.93 -40.83
N VAL A 42 27.63 16.74 -40.27
CA VAL A 42 26.72 15.60 -40.38
C VAL A 42 25.36 15.90 -39.74
N CYS A 43 25.32 16.47 -38.53
CA CYS A 43 24.06 16.87 -37.86
C CYS A 43 23.24 17.85 -38.70
N TRP A 44 23.91 18.86 -39.28
CA TRP A 44 23.28 19.85 -40.16
C TRP A 44 22.76 19.25 -41.46
N LYS A 45 23.59 18.45 -42.14
CA LYS A 45 23.23 17.86 -43.43
C LYS A 45 22.19 16.77 -43.31
N PHE A 46 22.21 16.01 -42.23
CA PHE A 46 21.16 15.06 -41.92
C PHE A 46 19.78 15.76 -41.82
N ALA A 47 19.70 16.87 -41.09
CA ALA A 47 18.48 17.66 -40.96
C ALA A 47 18.00 18.23 -42.32
N ASP A 48 18.92 18.78 -43.10
CA ASP A 48 18.65 19.37 -44.42
C ASP A 48 18.14 18.32 -45.44
N LEU A 49 18.77 17.15 -45.48
CA LEU A 49 18.37 16.04 -46.35
C LEU A 49 16.97 15.54 -46.01
N VAL A 50 16.69 15.28 -44.73
CA VAL A 50 15.38 14.78 -44.29
C VAL A 50 14.26 15.82 -44.52
N ARG A 51 14.58 17.13 -44.41
CA ARG A 51 13.65 18.24 -44.71
C ARG A 51 13.32 18.31 -46.21
N ASN A 52 14.32 18.16 -47.07
CA ASN A 52 14.20 18.33 -48.53
C ASN A 52 13.70 17.08 -49.26
N ASP A 53 13.82 15.88 -48.68
CA ASP A 53 13.32 14.62 -49.27
C ASP A 53 11.79 14.45 -49.19
N SER A 54 11.07 15.46 -48.67
CA SER A 54 9.64 15.46 -48.39
C SER A 54 8.71 15.27 -49.61
N LYS A 55 9.22 15.27 -50.85
CA LYS A 55 8.38 15.24 -52.05
C LYS A 55 8.36 13.93 -52.84
N ASN A 56 9.32 13.01 -52.70
CA ASN A 56 9.42 11.81 -53.55
C ASN A 56 10.10 10.57 -52.92
N ALA A 57 10.45 10.56 -51.62
CA ALA A 57 11.18 9.45 -51.00
C ALA A 57 10.24 8.38 -50.39
N ASN A 58 10.62 7.11 -50.53
CA ASN A 58 9.99 5.99 -49.80
C ASN A 58 10.26 6.18 -48.29
N GLY A 59 9.21 6.07 -47.47
CA GLY A 59 9.30 6.35 -46.02
C GLY A 59 10.29 5.43 -45.31
N ASP A 60 10.33 4.16 -45.72
CA ASP A 60 11.20 3.14 -45.13
C ASP A 60 12.69 3.41 -45.41
N GLU A 61 13.03 3.86 -46.63
CA GLU A 61 14.41 4.23 -46.98
C GLU A 61 14.96 5.36 -46.10
N LEU A 62 14.10 6.31 -45.71
CA LEU A 62 14.48 7.44 -44.87
C LEU A 62 14.65 7.03 -43.41
N ILE A 63 13.88 6.04 -42.95
CA ILE A 63 14.02 5.42 -41.63
C ILE A 63 15.34 4.64 -41.56
N ASP A 64 15.62 3.78 -42.55
CA ASP A 64 16.86 3.00 -42.64
C ASP A 64 18.09 3.90 -42.70
N TYR A 65 18.05 4.94 -43.53
CA TYR A 65 19.10 5.95 -43.59
C TYR A 65 19.33 6.63 -42.23
N SER A 66 18.27 6.96 -41.51
CA SER A 66 18.38 7.59 -40.17
C SER A 66 18.97 6.63 -39.14
N ILE A 67 18.64 5.33 -39.21
CA ILE A 67 19.20 4.27 -38.37
C ILE A 67 20.71 4.14 -38.61
N ASN A 68 21.14 4.13 -39.88
CA ASN A 68 22.55 4.01 -40.23
C ASN A 68 23.37 5.18 -39.71
N ILE A 69 22.95 6.42 -39.97
CA ILE A 69 23.65 7.63 -39.50
C ILE A 69 23.82 7.61 -37.97
N ILE A 70 22.78 7.24 -37.24
CA ILE A 70 22.82 7.20 -35.78
C ILE A 70 23.66 6.06 -35.24
N SER A 71 23.69 4.92 -35.93
CA SER A 71 24.56 3.80 -35.59
C SER A 71 26.03 4.16 -35.81
N SER A 72 26.37 4.82 -36.91
CA SER A 72 27.74 5.29 -37.17
C SER A 72 28.20 6.32 -36.12
N PHE A 73 27.32 7.22 -35.67
CA PHE A 73 27.65 8.11 -34.55
C PHE A 73 27.93 7.36 -33.25
N LYS A 74 27.21 6.28 -32.94
CA LYS A 74 27.44 5.49 -31.72
C LYS A 74 28.80 4.80 -31.70
N GLU A 75 29.36 4.51 -32.86
CA GLU A 75 30.67 3.91 -32.99
C GLU A 75 31.80 4.95 -32.84
N VAL A 76 31.61 6.14 -33.39
CA VAL A 76 32.60 7.22 -33.43
C VAL A 76 32.70 8.00 -32.11
N LEU A 77 31.56 8.40 -31.54
CA LEU A 77 31.53 9.36 -30.43
C LEU A 77 32.21 8.89 -29.14
N PRO A 78 32.08 7.62 -28.69
CA PRO A 78 32.78 7.17 -27.47
C PRO A 78 34.30 7.33 -27.57
N LYS A 79 34.89 6.97 -28.71
CA LYS A 79 36.33 7.10 -28.96
C LYS A 79 36.77 8.56 -28.94
N LEU A 80 35.99 9.46 -29.55
CA LEU A 80 36.28 10.90 -29.54
C LEU A 80 36.16 11.53 -28.15
N ILE A 81 35.20 11.09 -27.33
CA ILE A 81 35.09 11.51 -25.93
C ILE A 81 36.33 11.07 -25.14
N ASP A 82 36.71 9.80 -25.26
CA ASP A 82 37.88 9.25 -24.56
C ASP A 82 39.16 10.01 -24.95
N TRP A 83 39.37 10.26 -26.25
CA TRP A 83 40.52 11.05 -26.73
C TRP A 83 40.48 12.50 -26.25
N SER A 84 39.30 13.13 -26.19
CA SER A 84 39.16 14.50 -25.68
C SER A 84 39.48 14.59 -24.19
N VAL A 85 39.10 13.58 -23.41
CA VAL A 85 39.43 13.48 -21.98
C VAL A 85 40.93 13.23 -21.78
N GLN A 86 41.55 12.38 -22.60
CA GLN A 86 43.00 12.11 -22.56
C GLN A 86 43.84 13.36 -22.86
N LEU A 87 43.34 14.25 -23.72
CA LEU A 87 43.98 15.53 -24.05
C LEU A 87 43.63 16.67 -23.09
N GLU A 88 42.84 16.41 -22.04
CA GLU A 88 42.34 17.43 -21.09
C GLU A 88 41.51 18.56 -21.75
N GLU A 89 40.97 18.33 -22.96
CA GLU A 89 40.15 19.30 -23.71
C GLU A 89 38.67 19.17 -23.30
N ILE A 90 38.33 19.73 -22.13
CA ILE A 90 36.99 19.61 -21.51
C ILE A 90 35.87 20.16 -22.41
N THR A 91 36.13 21.23 -23.17
CA THR A 91 35.13 21.85 -24.06
C THR A 91 34.77 20.93 -25.23
N LEU A 92 35.76 20.30 -25.86
CA LEU A 92 35.55 19.33 -26.93
C LEU A 92 34.80 18.10 -26.41
N ALA A 93 35.20 17.59 -25.23
CA ALA A 93 34.49 16.49 -24.58
C ALA A 93 33.01 16.84 -24.32
N GLN A 94 32.71 18.04 -23.82
CA GLN A 94 31.33 18.51 -23.60
C GLN A 94 30.49 18.58 -24.88
N SER A 95 31.09 19.04 -25.99
CA SER A 95 30.42 19.06 -27.30
C SER A 95 30.08 17.65 -27.78
N PHE A 96 31.03 16.70 -27.71
CA PHE A 96 30.73 15.30 -28.04
C PHE A 96 29.74 14.66 -27.07
N PHE A 97 29.77 15.00 -25.78
CA PHE A 97 28.76 14.56 -24.80
C PHE A 97 27.35 15.09 -25.12
N THR A 98 27.25 16.27 -25.73
CA THR A 98 25.95 16.80 -26.15
C THR A 98 25.41 16.03 -27.37
N ILE A 99 26.28 15.76 -28.34
CA ILE A 99 25.95 14.95 -29.53
C ILE A 99 25.60 13.51 -29.12
N ILE A 100 26.36 12.88 -28.22
CA ILE A 100 26.10 11.49 -27.80
C ILE A 100 24.77 11.37 -27.04
N ARG A 101 24.36 12.39 -26.28
CA ARG A 101 23.04 12.43 -25.62
C ARG A 101 21.91 12.48 -26.65
N TYR A 102 22.06 13.31 -27.69
CA TYR A 102 21.13 13.34 -28.83
C TYR A 102 21.05 11.99 -29.54
N VAL A 103 22.21 11.41 -29.88
CA VAL A 103 22.33 10.11 -30.58
C VAL A 103 21.71 8.98 -29.75
N ASN A 104 21.93 8.97 -28.43
CA ASN A 104 21.33 7.98 -27.54
C ASN A 104 19.81 8.12 -27.46
N LEU A 105 19.29 9.35 -27.37
CA LEU A 105 17.85 9.61 -27.37
C LEU A 105 17.20 9.22 -28.70
N PHE A 106 17.83 9.53 -29.82
CA PHE A 106 17.27 9.22 -31.14
C PHE A 106 17.42 7.74 -31.51
N SER A 107 18.56 7.11 -31.24
CA SER A 107 18.75 5.68 -31.45
C SER A 107 17.72 4.86 -30.70
N PHE A 108 17.34 5.31 -29.51
CA PHE A 108 16.27 4.70 -28.77
C PHE A 108 14.95 4.71 -29.53
N ILE A 109 14.55 5.88 -30.05
CA ILE A 109 13.30 6.08 -30.81
C ILE A 109 13.31 5.29 -32.12
N LEU A 110 14.42 5.34 -32.85
CA LEU A 110 14.60 4.61 -34.10
C LEU A 110 14.56 3.10 -33.88
N ASN A 111 15.19 2.60 -32.81
CA ASN A 111 15.12 1.19 -32.46
C ASN A 111 13.71 0.75 -32.07
N GLN A 112 12.85 1.64 -31.54
CA GLN A 112 11.44 1.30 -31.32
C GLN A 112 10.68 1.21 -32.64
N ILE A 113 10.85 2.21 -33.51
CA ILE A 113 10.26 2.21 -34.86
C ILE A 113 10.69 0.96 -35.64
N ASN A 114 11.95 0.54 -35.50
CA ASN A 114 12.50 -0.66 -36.14
C ASN A 114 12.18 -1.98 -35.41
N LYS A 115 11.68 -1.94 -34.17
CA LYS A 115 11.20 -3.15 -33.45
C LYS A 115 9.69 -3.33 -33.58
N GLU A 116 8.94 -2.32 -34.02
CA GLU A 116 7.54 -2.49 -34.42
C GLU A 116 7.41 -3.46 -35.62
N THR A 117 8.50 -3.69 -36.36
CA THR A 117 8.62 -4.68 -37.44
C THR A 117 9.08 -6.07 -36.98
N ASP A 118 9.73 -6.21 -35.81
CA ASP A 118 10.22 -7.48 -35.27
C ASP A 118 9.70 -7.75 -33.84
N THR A 119 8.89 -8.81 -33.70
CA THR A 119 8.27 -9.25 -32.44
C THR A 119 9.25 -9.25 -31.27
N ILE A 120 8.94 -8.44 -30.25
CA ILE A 120 9.77 -8.21 -29.04
C ILE A 120 10.01 -9.52 -28.27
N PRO A 121 11.26 -9.95 -28.04
CA PRO A 121 11.56 -10.98 -27.04
C PRO A 121 11.59 -10.35 -25.65
N ASN A 122 10.73 -10.87 -24.77
CA ASN A 122 10.75 -10.59 -23.34
C ASN A 122 12.07 -11.06 -22.71
N VAL A 123 13.06 -10.16 -22.58
CA VAL A 123 14.25 -10.42 -21.76
C VAL A 123 14.26 -9.47 -20.57
N SER A 124 14.00 -10.03 -19.40
CA SER A 124 14.11 -9.32 -18.12
C SER A 124 15.58 -9.01 -17.84
N PHE A 125 16.00 -7.76 -18.03
CA PHE A 125 17.28 -7.28 -17.52
C PHE A 125 17.18 -7.09 -16.01
N ARG A 126 17.84 -7.94 -15.22
CA ARG A 126 18.14 -7.65 -13.81
C ARG A 126 19.53 -7.01 -13.75
N PRO A 127 19.69 -5.76 -13.29
CA PRO A 127 21.00 -5.24 -12.92
C PRO A 127 21.49 -5.97 -11.67
N SER A 128 22.79 -6.25 -11.61
CA SER A 128 23.48 -6.73 -10.42
C SER A 128 23.31 -5.72 -9.26
N SER A 129 22.89 -6.23 -8.09
CA SER A 129 22.63 -5.44 -6.90
C SER A 129 23.88 -4.69 -6.43
N VAL A 130 23.84 -3.36 -6.43
CA VAL A 130 24.81 -2.55 -5.72
C VAL A 130 24.35 -2.46 -4.27
N GLU A 131 25.13 -3.01 -3.35
CA GLU A 131 24.84 -2.92 -1.91
C GLU A 131 24.89 -1.44 -1.46
N PRO A 132 23.86 -0.95 -0.76
CA PRO A 132 23.89 0.41 -0.23
C PRO A 132 24.92 0.55 0.89
N ASN A 133 25.47 1.76 1.05
CA ASN A 133 26.49 2.09 2.04
C ASN A 133 26.03 1.77 3.47
N LYS A 134 26.65 0.75 4.09
CA LYS A 134 26.28 0.18 5.41
C LYS A 134 26.15 1.22 6.52
N SER A 135 26.98 2.27 6.49
CA SER A 135 26.98 3.32 7.53
C SER A 135 25.71 4.18 7.55
N LEU A 136 25.04 4.35 6.40
CA LEU A 136 23.79 5.12 6.30
C LEU A 136 22.60 4.27 6.75
N VAL A 137 22.62 2.98 6.37
CA VAL A 137 21.60 1.98 6.76
C VAL A 137 21.60 1.77 8.27
N GLU A 138 22.77 1.65 8.91
CA GLU A 138 22.88 1.51 10.37
C GLU A 138 22.39 2.75 11.13
N LYS A 139 22.62 3.96 10.60
CA LYS A 139 22.10 5.21 11.20
C LYS A 139 20.57 5.27 11.12
N LEU A 140 19.99 4.79 10.02
CA LEU A 140 18.54 4.77 9.80
C LEU A 140 17.84 3.66 10.60
N GLN A 141 18.48 2.50 10.80
CA GLN A 141 17.97 1.41 11.63
C GLN A 141 17.94 1.74 13.13
N ARG A 142 18.83 2.60 13.62
CA ARG A 142 18.83 3.07 15.03
C ARG A 142 17.64 3.95 15.37
N THR A 143 17.03 4.59 14.37
CA THR A 143 15.70 5.18 14.50
C THR A 143 14.68 4.11 14.11
N SER A 144 13.66 3.89 14.93
CA SER A 144 12.61 2.85 14.76
C SER A 144 11.70 3.02 13.52
N ILE A 145 12.24 3.51 12.41
CA ILE A 145 11.56 3.69 11.14
C ILE A 145 11.81 2.41 10.35
N GLN A 146 10.80 1.55 10.23
CA GLN A 146 10.79 0.51 9.21
C GLN A 146 10.81 1.18 7.84
N MET A 147 12.01 1.46 7.33
CA MET A 147 12.16 1.90 5.96
C MET A 147 11.94 0.69 5.06
N TYR A 148 10.72 0.60 4.53
CA TYR A 148 10.40 -0.36 3.49
C TYR A 148 11.31 -0.09 2.29
N THR A 149 12.23 -1.01 2.05
CA THR A 149 13.18 -0.94 0.95
C THR A 149 12.44 -0.90 -0.39
N LEU A 150 13.09 -0.35 -1.41
CA LEU A 150 12.64 -0.43 -2.80
C LEU A 150 12.92 -1.85 -3.34
N ASP A 151 12.57 -2.90 -2.60
CA ASP A 151 12.66 -4.26 -3.12
C ASP A 151 11.49 -4.51 -4.07
N HIS A 152 11.69 -4.12 -5.33
CA HIS A 152 11.38 -4.90 -6.54
C HIS A 152 11.77 -4.15 -7.83
N ARG A 153 12.60 -4.84 -8.63
CA ARG A 153 12.92 -4.68 -10.07
C ARG A 153 12.92 -3.24 -10.61
N MET A 154 14.10 -2.64 -10.69
CA MET A 154 14.37 -1.56 -11.64
C MET A 154 14.12 -2.05 -13.07
N GLY A 155 13.64 -1.17 -13.97
CA GLY A 155 13.47 -1.47 -15.38
C GLY A 155 12.14 -2.14 -15.76
N VAL A 156 11.01 -1.73 -15.18
CA VAL A 156 9.68 -2.21 -15.65
C VAL A 156 9.09 -1.30 -16.72
N LEU A 157 9.31 0.02 -16.61
CA LEU A 157 8.96 0.98 -17.64
C LEU A 157 10.23 1.42 -18.37
N PHE A 158 10.51 0.76 -19.48
CA PHE A 158 11.43 1.31 -20.47
C PHE A 158 10.63 2.17 -21.44
N PRO A 159 11.19 3.29 -21.92
CA PRO A 159 10.51 4.03 -22.97
C PRO A 159 10.27 3.17 -24.24
N GLN A 160 10.95 2.00 -24.38
CA GLN A 160 10.83 1.02 -25.48
C GLN A 160 9.48 0.32 -25.48
N ASN A 161 8.86 0.28 -24.30
CA ASN A 161 7.60 -0.40 -24.06
C ASN A 161 6.42 0.59 -24.06
N GLU A 162 6.65 1.86 -24.41
CA GLU A 162 5.64 2.92 -24.36
C GLU A 162 4.85 3.10 -25.65
N GLY A 163 3.90 2.22 -25.92
CA GLY A 163 3.00 2.40 -27.07
C GLY A 163 3.73 2.29 -28.41
N VAL A 164 3.05 2.73 -29.47
CA VAL A 164 3.53 2.69 -30.86
C VAL A 164 3.47 4.10 -31.43
N PHE A 165 4.40 4.45 -32.31
CA PHE A 165 4.32 5.71 -33.05
C PHE A 165 3.28 5.61 -34.17
N ALA A 166 2.26 6.47 -34.11
CA ALA A 166 1.22 6.49 -35.15
C ALA A 166 1.74 6.97 -36.52
N ASP A 167 2.81 7.78 -36.53
CA ASP A 167 3.48 8.27 -37.73
C ASP A 167 5.00 8.28 -37.50
N SER A 168 5.62 7.13 -37.76
CA SER A 168 7.07 6.92 -37.61
C SER A 168 7.88 7.90 -38.45
N LEU A 169 7.38 8.27 -39.64
CA LEU A 169 8.06 9.21 -40.54
C LEU A 169 8.03 10.65 -40.01
N ALA A 170 6.91 11.09 -39.44
CA ALA A 170 6.82 12.40 -38.78
C ALA A 170 7.75 12.50 -37.58
N VAL A 171 7.92 11.41 -36.83
CA VAL A 171 8.85 11.33 -35.70
C VAL A 171 10.30 11.42 -36.16
N VAL A 172 10.70 10.65 -37.17
CA VAL A 172 12.04 10.73 -37.75
C VAL A 172 12.35 12.15 -38.25
N ARG A 173 11.40 12.79 -38.95
CA ARG A 173 11.53 14.18 -39.40
C ARG A 173 11.65 15.17 -38.26
N ALA A 174 10.91 14.98 -37.17
CA ALA A 174 10.99 15.86 -36.01
C ALA A 174 12.33 15.71 -35.28
N ILE A 175 12.90 14.50 -35.25
CA ILE A 175 14.18 14.28 -34.58
C ILE A 175 15.35 14.80 -35.42
N SER A 176 15.32 14.58 -36.74
CA SER A 176 16.31 15.20 -37.63
C SER A 176 16.28 16.73 -37.54
N ALA A 177 15.08 17.32 -37.36
CA ALA A 177 14.91 18.76 -37.28
C ALA A 177 15.50 19.39 -36.02
N VAL A 178 15.72 18.64 -34.93
CA VAL A 178 16.38 19.15 -33.71
C VAL A 178 17.90 18.88 -33.69
N GLY A 179 18.42 18.07 -34.61
CA GLY A 179 19.85 17.78 -34.72
C GLY A 179 20.76 19.02 -34.80
N PRO A 180 20.42 20.08 -35.57
CA PRO A 180 21.22 21.30 -35.62
C PRO A 180 21.37 22.04 -34.28
N SER A 181 20.39 21.92 -33.37
CA SER A 181 20.43 22.58 -32.05
C SER A 181 21.46 22.00 -31.07
N VAL A 182 22.02 20.82 -31.35
CA VAL A 182 22.91 20.08 -30.42
C VAL A 182 24.40 20.31 -30.71
N VAL A 183 24.70 21.05 -31.77
CA VAL A 183 26.05 21.37 -32.25
C VAL A 183 26.24 22.89 -32.30
N GLU A 184 27.48 23.34 -32.45
CA GLU A 184 27.74 24.78 -32.59
C GLU A 184 27.00 25.35 -33.80
N PRO A 185 26.34 26.51 -33.63
CA PRO A 185 25.59 27.13 -34.70
C PRO A 185 26.59 27.69 -35.74
N PRO A 186 26.26 27.71 -37.04
CA PRO A 186 27.18 28.19 -38.07
C PRO A 186 27.62 29.62 -37.75
N PHE A 187 28.89 29.92 -38.03
CA PHE A 187 29.44 31.28 -37.89
C PHE A 187 28.45 32.29 -38.51
N ASP A 188 28.17 33.38 -37.77
CA ASP A 188 27.13 34.41 -38.00
C ASP A 188 25.75 34.21 -37.33
N SER A 189 25.43 33.05 -36.75
CA SER A 189 24.10 32.80 -36.14
C SER A 189 24.06 32.83 -34.60
N VAL A 190 25.23 32.94 -33.94
CA VAL A 190 25.39 32.95 -32.47
C VAL A 190 24.64 34.11 -31.77
N GLN A 191 24.30 35.18 -32.50
CA GLN A 191 23.58 36.35 -31.98
C GLN A 191 22.13 36.47 -32.47
N ASN A 192 21.61 35.52 -33.24
CA ASN A 192 20.30 35.65 -33.86
C ASN A 192 19.19 34.98 -33.04
N ASP A 193 18.42 35.78 -32.28
CA ASP A 193 17.24 35.33 -31.53
C ASP A 193 16.24 34.54 -32.41
N ASP A 194 16.20 34.81 -33.72
CA ASP A 194 15.28 34.13 -34.63
C ASP A 194 15.72 32.69 -34.95
N TYR A 195 17.04 32.43 -34.97
CA TYR A 195 17.57 31.07 -35.08
C TYR A 195 17.23 30.23 -33.85
N ALA A 196 17.42 30.78 -32.64
CA ALA A 196 17.06 30.10 -31.40
C ALA A 196 15.56 29.80 -31.33
N LYS A 197 14.69 30.70 -31.81
CA LYS A 197 13.24 30.47 -31.90
C LYS A 197 12.88 29.36 -32.89
N GLU A 198 13.56 29.25 -34.04
CA GLU A 198 13.31 28.17 -35.00
C GLU A 198 13.67 26.81 -34.41
N GLU A 199 14.82 26.71 -33.75
CA GLU A 199 15.23 25.47 -33.06
C GLU A 199 14.26 25.11 -31.92
N CYS A 200 13.80 26.09 -31.15
CA CYS A 200 12.78 25.87 -30.11
C CYS A 200 11.47 25.31 -30.69
N LYS A 201 11.01 25.81 -31.85
CA LYS A 201 9.82 25.30 -32.54
C LYS A 201 10.01 23.86 -33.03
N SER A 202 11.21 23.50 -33.48
CA SER A 202 11.54 22.11 -33.85
C SER A 202 11.39 21.17 -32.64
N TRP A 203 11.87 21.61 -31.46
CA TRP A 203 11.70 20.88 -30.20
C TRP A 203 10.25 20.78 -29.75
N GLU A 204 9.46 21.86 -29.83
CA GLU A 204 8.03 21.84 -29.52
C GLU A 204 7.27 20.83 -30.38
N LYS A 205 7.59 20.77 -31.68
CA LYS A 205 7.02 19.79 -32.59
C LYS A 205 7.35 18.37 -32.15
N LEU A 206 8.60 18.09 -31.77
CA LEU A 206 8.99 16.80 -31.22
C LEU A 206 8.21 16.48 -29.93
N PHE A 207 8.11 17.41 -28.98
CA PHE A 207 7.36 17.19 -27.73
C PHE A 207 5.88 16.90 -27.97
N SER A 208 5.27 17.56 -28.97
CA SER A 208 3.87 17.33 -29.32
C SER A 208 3.62 15.91 -29.83
N LEU A 209 4.57 15.34 -30.58
CA LEU A 209 4.51 13.97 -31.07
C LEU A 209 4.70 12.95 -29.94
N LEU A 210 5.55 13.25 -28.96
CA LEU A 210 5.81 12.38 -27.80
C LEU A 210 4.69 12.40 -26.75
N SER A 211 3.99 13.54 -26.63
CA SER A 211 3.05 13.86 -25.54
C SER A 211 1.93 12.84 -25.29
N ASN A 212 1.53 12.07 -26.30
CA ASN A 212 0.34 11.22 -26.24
C ASN A 212 0.65 9.77 -25.80
N SER A 213 1.74 9.18 -26.32
CA SER A 213 2.06 7.76 -26.12
C SER A 213 3.36 7.54 -25.33
N HIS A 214 4.33 8.46 -25.43
CA HIS A 214 5.71 8.30 -24.97
C HIS A 214 6.08 9.35 -23.90
N VAL A 215 5.35 9.33 -22.79
CA VAL A 215 5.46 10.34 -21.73
C VAL A 215 6.85 10.34 -21.08
N LEU A 216 7.50 9.19 -20.91
CA LEU A 216 8.83 9.12 -20.31
C LEU A 216 9.89 9.70 -21.25
N LEU A 217 9.78 9.39 -22.54
CA LEU A 217 10.65 9.92 -23.57
C LEU A 217 10.50 11.44 -23.73
N GLU A 218 9.26 11.96 -23.63
CA GLU A 218 9.00 13.40 -23.62
C GLU A 218 9.75 14.09 -22.46
N VAL A 219 9.72 13.51 -21.25
CA VAL A 219 10.42 14.06 -20.09
C VAL A 219 11.93 14.11 -20.33
N TYR A 220 12.53 13.03 -20.85
CA TYR A 220 13.96 13.01 -21.17
C TYR A 220 14.34 14.00 -22.26
N ALA A 221 13.51 14.11 -23.31
CA ALA A 221 13.72 15.08 -24.38
C ALA A 221 13.69 16.52 -23.87
N ARG A 222 12.72 16.87 -23.01
CA ARG A 222 12.63 18.21 -22.40
C ARG A 222 13.80 18.52 -21.46
N GLN A 223 14.18 17.56 -20.63
CA GLN A 223 15.36 17.71 -19.75
C GLN A 223 16.65 17.90 -20.54
N PHE A 224 16.79 17.20 -21.67
CA PHE A 224 17.93 17.38 -22.57
C PHE A 224 17.89 18.73 -23.28
N ALA A 225 16.74 19.11 -23.85
CA ALA A 225 16.56 20.41 -24.51
C ALA A 225 16.91 21.58 -23.57
N ASN A 226 16.57 21.47 -22.28
CA ASN A 226 16.91 22.47 -21.28
C ASN A 226 18.43 22.65 -21.06
N THR A 227 19.25 21.70 -21.50
CA THR A 227 20.72 21.83 -21.42
C THR A 227 21.32 22.51 -22.64
N LEU A 228 20.53 22.79 -23.69
CA LEU A 228 21.03 23.31 -24.96
C LEU A 228 21.13 24.86 -24.95
N PRO A 229 22.12 25.43 -25.65
CA PRO A 229 22.30 26.87 -25.75
C PRO A 229 21.06 27.63 -26.28
N CYS A 230 20.34 27.05 -27.25
CA CYS A 230 19.14 27.68 -27.84
C CYS A 230 18.02 27.98 -26.82
N PHE A 231 17.98 27.24 -25.71
CA PHE A 231 17.06 27.49 -24.61
C PHE A 231 17.68 28.35 -23.51
N ASN A 232 18.97 28.20 -23.23
CA ASN A 232 19.66 28.93 -22.15
C ASN A 232 19.91 30.41 -22.45
N SER A 233 20.06 30.77 -23.73
CA SER A 233 20.34 32.16 -24.14
C SER A 233 19.15 33.12 -23.95
N ASN A 234 17.92 32.61 -23.84
CA ASN A 234 16.73 33.44 -23.70
C ASN A 234 15.79 32.90 -22.59
N LYS A 235 15.62 33.69 -21.52
CA LYS A 235 14.79 33.31 -20.35
C LYS A 235 13.33 32.97 -20.71
N GLN A 236 12.77 33.60 -21.74
CA GLN A 236 11.41 33.30 -22.19
C GLN A 236 11.35 31.92 -22.87
N LEU A 237 12.32 31.62 -23.73
CA LEU A 237 12.42 30.31 -24.41
C LEU A 237 12.75 29.18 -23.42
N HIS A 238 13.64 29.43 -22.46
CA HIS A 238 13.90 28.51 -21.34
C HIS A 238 12.63 28.14 -20.57
N THR A 239 11.76 29.14 -20.34
CA THR A 239 10.47 28.91 -19.68
C THR A 239 9.59 27.99 -20.50
N ILE A 240 9.57 28.13 -21.83
CA ILE A 240 8.78 27.31 -22.75
C ILE A 240 9.23 25.83 -22.74
N ALA A 241 10.53 25.55 -22.78
CA ALA A 241 11.05 24.16 -22.69
C ALA A 241 10.61 23.45 -21.39
N LEU A 242 10.62 24.19 -20.28
CA LEU A 242 10.27 23.70 -18.95
C LEU A 242 8.78 23.81 -18.62
N THR A 243 7.98 24.44 -19.49
CA THR A 243 6.54 24.59 -19.25
C THR A 243 5.90 23.21 -19.16
N ASP A 244 5.10 23.00 -18.12
CA ASP A 244 4.38 21.76 -17.82
C ASP A 244 5.26 20.52 -17.55
N ILE A 245 6.56 20.66 -17.30
CA ILE A 245 7.43 19.50 -16.95
C ILE A 245 6.92 18.77 -15.70
N ASP A 246 6.37 19.50 -14.73
CA ASP A 246 5.70 18.96 -13.54
C ASP A 246 4.49 18.09 -13.90
N ARG A 247 3.68 18.53 -14.87
CA ARG A 247 2.55 17.76 -15.40
C ARG A 247 2.99 16.52 -16.18
N ARG A 248 4.11 16.58 -16.92
CA ARG A 248 4.64 15.41 -17.63
C ARG A 248 5.20 14.37 -16.68
N ILE A 249 5.98 14.79 -15.68
CA ILE A 249 6.47 13.92 -14.60
C ILE A 249 5.31 13.34 -13.79
N PHE A 250 4.26 14.13 -13.52
CA PHE A 250 3.02 13.64 -12.91
C PHE A 250 2.40 12.49 -13.73
N ASN A 251 2.26 12.66 -15.05
CA ASN A 251 1.70 11.64 -15.94
C ASN A 251 2.59 10.39 -16.01
N ALA A 252 3.92 10.55 -16.08
CA ALA A 252 4.87 9.43 -16.05
C ALA A 252 4.73 8.64 -14.74
N CYS A 253 4.71 9.34 -13.59
CA CYS A 253 4.54 8.71 -12.28
C CYS A 253 3.21 7.96 -12.18
N LYS A 254 2.10 8.52 -12.69
CA LYS A 254 0.82 7.81 -12.75
C LYS A 254 0.90 6.50 -13.52
N LYS A 255 1.57 6.52 -14.68
CA LYS A 255 1.78 5.34 -15.52
C LYS A 255 2.61 4.30 -14.77
N ILE A 256 3.74 4.71 -14.19
CA ILE A 256 4.63 3.87 -13.37
C ILE A 256 3.87 3.22 -12.22
N PHE A 257 3.14 4.00 -11.42
CA PHE A 257 2.40 3.48 -10.26
C PHE A 257 1.24 2.57 -10.62
N SER A 258 0.74 2.66 -11.86
CA SER A 258 -0.34 1.80 -12.35
C SER A 258 0.14 0.40 -12.74
N PHE A 259 1.44 0.19 -12.98
CA PHE A 259 1.96 -1.13 -13.31
C PHE A 259 1.87 -2.09 -12.10
N PRO A 260 1.61 -3.40 -12.35
CA PRO A 260 1.64 -4.42 -11.31
C PRO A 260 2.98 -4.50 -10.58
N VAL A 261 4.07 -4.28 -11.32
CA VAL A 261 5.44 -4.11 -10.81
C VAL A 261 5.86 -2.69 -11.16
N ALA A 262 5.91 -1.79 -10.19
CA ALA A 262 6.19 -0.38 -10.43
C ALA A 262 7.69 -0.09 -10.26
N ASP A 263 8.30 0.62 -11.22
CA ASP A 263 9.67 1.13 -11.11
C ASP A 263 9.70 2.39 -10.23
N LEU A 264 9.71 2.16 -8.92
CA LEU A 264 9.66 3.23 -7.92
C LEU A 264 10.95 4.06 -7.88
N HIS A 265 12.09 3.50 -8.31
CA HIS A 265 13.36 4.23 -8.44
C HIS A 265 13.27 5.29 -9.54
N LEU A 266 12.72 4.92 -10.69
CA LEU A 266 12.49 5.85 -11.78
C LEU A 266 11.51 6.95 -11.36
N ALA A 267 10.39 6.59 -10.76
CA ALA A 267 9.41 7.58 -10.28
C ALA A 267 10.04 8.57 -9.28
N ALA A 268 10.84 8.07 -8.33
CA ALA A 268 11.53 8.92 -7.37
C ALA A 268 12.56 9.85 -8.02
N HIS A 269 13.35 9.35 -8.99
CA HIS A 269 14.29 10.19 -9.75
C HIS A 269 13.59 11.28 -10.55
N LEU A 270 12.48 10.95 -11.22
CA LEU A 270 11.69 11.93 -11.97
C LEU A 270 11.16 13.03 -11.04
N LEU A 271 10.62 12.64 -9.88
CA LEU A 271 10.16 13.60 -8.88
C LEU A 271 11.31 14.46 -8.34
N PHE A 272 12.48 13.87 -8.11
CA PHE A 272 13.67 14.56 -7.63
C PHE A 272 14.23 15.56 -8.65
N SER A 273 14.00 15.36 -9.95
CA SER A 273 14.42 16.29 -11.00
C SER A 273 13.66 17.63 -11.00
N LEU A 274 12.56 17.72 -10.25
CA LEU A 274 11.78 18.95 -10.10
C LEU A 274 12.37 19.87 -9.02
N SER A 275 12.12 21.18 -9.16
CA SER A 275 12.36 22.12 -8.06
C SER A 275 11.57 21.72 -6.81
N LYS A 276 12.09 22.02 -5.61
CA LYS A 276 11.46 21.65 -4.33
C LYS A 276 9.96 22.02 -4.27
N THR A 277 9.61 23.22 -4.74
CA THR A 277 8.22 23.70 -4.80
C THR A 277 7.35 22.86 -5.74
N ASN A 278 7.83 22.59 -6.95
CA ASN A 278 7.09 21.81 -7.95
C ASN A 278 6.97 20.34 -7.53
N MET A 279 8.01 19.78 -6.91
CA MET A 279 8.02 18.44 -6.36
C MET A 279 6.90 18.24 -5.32
N PHE A 280 6.78 19.14 -4.32
CA PHE A 280 5.70 19.04 -3.32
C PHE A 280 4.31 19.21 -3.94
N LYS A 281 4.16 20.12 -4.91
CA LYS A 281 2.92 20.28 -5.68
C LYS A 281 2.55 18.98 -6.41
N THR A 282 3.49 18.43 -7.18
CA THR A 282 3.29 17.17 -7.92
C THR A 282 2.98 15.99 -6.99
N LEU A 283 3.64 15.88 -5.83
CA LEU A 283 3.33 14.87 -4.82
C LEU A 283 1.90 15.01 -4.27
N LYS A 284 1.44 16.24 -4.02
CA LYS A 284 0.07 16.53 -3.57
C LYS A 284 -0.96 16.16 -4.64
N ASP A 285 -0.66 16.44 -5.90
CA ASP A 285 -1.52 16.08 -7.02
C ASP A 285 -1.59 14.55 -7.20
N LEU A 286 -0.44 13.87 -7.10
CA LEU A 286 -0.36 12.40 -7.15
C LEU A 286 -1.13 11.76 -6.00
N ARG A 287 -1.08 12.35 -4.80
CA ARG A 287 -1.88 11.90 -3.65
C ARG A 287 -3.36 11.99 -3.95
N THR A 288 -3.82 13.12 -4.48
CA THR A 288 -5.24 13.32 -4.83
C THR A 288 -5.68 12.30 -5.89
N TRP A 289 -4.84 12.07 -6.90
CA TRP A 289 -5.08 11.03 -7.90
C TRP A 289 -5.13 9.61 -7.32
N ALA A 290 -4.18 9.22 -6.46
CA ALA A 290 -4.14 7.89 -5.88
C ALA A 290 -5.38 7.62 -5.00
N LEU A 291 -5.80 8.62 -4.22
CA LEU A 291 -6.99 8.53 -3.37
C LEU A 291 -8.29 8.42 -4.19
N THR A 292 -8.41 9.19 -5.29
CA THR A 292 -9.60 9.13 -6.16
C THR A 292 -9.74 7.80 -6.89
N LYS A 293 -8.62 7.12 -7.20
CA LYS A 293 -8.65 5.78 -7.82
C LYS A 293 -9.08 4.67 -6.87
N LYS A 294 -9.11 4.91 -5.55
CA LYS A 294 -9.46 3.92 -4.52
C LYS A 294 -8.68 2.60 -4.63
N ASN A 295 -7.49 2.63 -5.26
CA ASN A 295 -6.65 1.45 -5.42
C ASN A 295 -5.46 1.56 -4.46
N VAL A 296 -5.46 0.69 -3.44
CA VAL A 296 -4.43 0.67 -2.39
C VAL A 296 -3.03 0.47 -2.97
N ARG A 297 -2.86 -0.22 -4.10
CA ARG A 297 -1.55 -0.37 -4.75
C ARG A 297 -0.96 0.98 -5.16
N TYR A 298 -1.77 1.86 -5.74
CA TYR A 298 -1.30 3.17 -6.21
C TYR A 298 -0.90 4.04 -5.02
N THR A 299 -1.68 3.96 -3.94
CA THR A 299 -1.38 4.63 -2.68
C THR A 299 -0.07 4.14 -2.09
N LEU A 300 0.15 2.82 -1.97
CA LEU A 300 1.38 2.25 -1.44
C LEU A 300 2.61 2.59 -2.30
N ASN A 301 2.48 2.53 -3.63
CA ASN A 301 3.54 2.89 -4.58
C ASN A 301 3.94 4.38 -4.42
N LEU A 302 2.94 5.27 -4.33
CA LEU A 302 3.17 6.69 -4.10
C LEU A 302 3.88 6.93 -2.76
N ILE A 303 3.45 6.26 -1.69
CA ILE A 303 4.07 6.43 -0.36
C ILE A 303 5.54 6.04 -0.40
N ARG A 304 5.86 4.88 -0.99
CA ARG A 304 7.25 4.40 -1.10
C ARG A 304 8.12 5.36 -1.91
N ALA A 305 7.63 5.85 -3.05
CA ALA A 305 8.36 6.85 -3.83
C ALA A 305 8.51 8.18 -3.08
N SER A 306 7.48 8.61 -2.36
CA SER A 306 7.49 9.85 -1.55
C SER A 306 8.47 9.75 -0.39
N LEU A 307 8.54 8.60 0.31
CA LEU A 307 9.50 8.37 1.39
C LEU A 307 10.92 8.56 0.89
N PHE A 308 11.27 7.96 -0.26
CA PHE A 308 12.57 8.16 -0.86
C PHE A 308 12.83 9.64 -1.15
N VAL A 309 11.93 10.31 -1.88
CA VAL A 309 12.08 11.73 -2.20
C VAL A 309 12.27 12.58 -0.94
N LEU A 310 11.52 12.32 0.13
CA LEU A 310 11.58 13.05 1.40
C LEU A 310 12.86 12.79 2.19
N ILE A 311 13.32 11.53 2.27
CA ILE A 311 14.59 11.18 2.93
C ILE A 311 15.74 11.98 2.32
N TYR A 312 15.75 12.13 0.99
CA TYR A 312 16.80 12.84 0.28
C TYR A 312 16.65 14.36 0.32
N THR A 313 15.42 14.90 0.42
CA THR A 313 15.18 16.36 0.29
C THR A 313 14.93 17.10 1.59
N SER A 314 14.27 16.49 2.58
CA SER A 314 13.86 17.21 3.79
C SER A 314 14.87 17.06 4.92
N GLN A 315 15.60 15.94 5.02
CA GLN A 315 16.36 15.54 6.23
C GLN A 315 15.56 15.65 7.55
N GLU A 316 14.27 15.99 7.49
CA GLU A 316 13.36 16.21 8.61
C GLU A 316 12.73 14.88 8.98
N LEU A 317 13.23 14.30 10.06
CA LEU A 317 12.81 13.00 10.59
C LEU A 317 11.30 12.96 10.89
N THR A 318 10.68 14.09 11.20
CA THR A 318 9.25 14.22 11.51
C THR A 318 8.37 13.89 10.31
N THR A 319 8.65 14.45 9.13
CA THR A 319 7.88 14.18 7.91
C THR A 319 8.04 12.73 7.48
N ILE A 320 9.25 12.17 7.58
CA ILE A 320 9.53 10.76 7.26
C ILE A 320 8.72 9.84 8.18
N LYS A 321 8.70 10.11 9.49
CA LYS A 321 7.89 9.36 10.47
C LYS A 321 6.38 9.43 10.16
N GLN A 322 5.87 10.60 9.79
CA GLN A 322 4.45 10.76 9.44
C GLN A 322 4.06 9.94 8.20
N VAL A 323 4.91 9.92 7.18
CA VAL A 323 4.66 9.16 5.95
C VAL A 323 4.79 7.65 6.18
N ALA A 324 5.77 7.21 6.98
CA ALA A 324 5.92 5.81 7.37
C ALA A 324 4.70 5.32 8.17
N SER A 325 4.29 6.07 9.19
CA SER A 325 3.07 5.75 9.97
C SER A 325 1.83 5.66 9.08
N TRP A 326 1.70 6.54 8.07
CA TRP A 326 0.60 6.47 7.12
C TRP A 326 0.68 5.24 6.20
N PHE A 327 1.88 4.81 5.82
CA PHE A 327 2.12 3.56 5.09
C PHE A 327 1.61 2.36 5.88
N ASP A 328 2.07 2.23 7.13
CA ASP A 328 1.72 1.12 8.02
C ASP A 328 0.21 1.05 8.22
N SER A 329 -0.41 2.19 8.51
CA SER A 329 -1.87 2.31 8.65
C SER A 329 -2.61 1.84 7.39
N THR A 330 -2.12 2.20 6.21
CA THR A 330 -2.75 1.84 4.92
C THR A 330 -2.56 0.36 4.59
N LEU A 331 -1.40 -0.20 4.92
CA LEU A 331 -1.10 -1.62 4.75
C LEU A 331 -1.99 -2.48 5.65
N TRP A 332 -2.09 -2.12 6.92
CA TRP A 332 -2.94 -2.79 7.89
C TRP A 332 -4.41 -2.69 7.54
N GLN A 333 -4.86 -1.53 7.08
CA GLN A 333 -6.23 -1.39 6.56
C GLN A 333 -6.52 -2.41 5.45
N LYS A 334 -5.60 -2.63 4.51
CA LYS A 334 -5.78 -3.63 3.44
C LYS A 334 -5.78 -5.05 3.98
N ARG A 335 -4.89 -5.37 4.93
CA ARG A 335 -4.82 -6.70 5.55
C ARG A 335 -6.09 -7.01 6.33
N LEU A 336 -6.55 -6.07 7.17
CA LEU A 336 -7.79 -6.18 7.95
C LEU A 336 -9.04 -6.23 7.05
N PHE A 337 -9.09 -5.44 5.97
CA PHE A 337 -10.18 -5.49 5.00
C PHE A 337 -10.32 -6.87 4.34
N LYS A 338 -9.20 -7.55 4.03
CA LYS A 338 -9.25 -8.93 3.50
C LYS A 338 -9.83 -9.92 4.51
N GLN A 339 -9.77 -9.62 5.80
CA GLN A 339 -10.37 -10.41 6.87
C GLN A 339 -11.82 -9.97 7.18
N GLY A 340 -12.44 -9.13 6.32
CA GLY A 340 -13.81 -8.66 6.49
C GLY A 340 -13.96 -7.43 7.39
N VAL A 341 -12.87 -6.87 7.91
CA VAL A 341 -12.91 -5.71 8.81
C VAL A 341 -13.02 -4.41 8.00
N ASN A 342 -14.19 -3.77 8.05
CA ASN A 342 -14.45 -2.51 7.34
C ASN A 342 -14.62 -1.32 8.30
N LEU A 343 -13.51 -0.84 8.85
CA LEU A 343 -13.48 0.28 9.82
C LEU A 343 -13.53 1.68 9.16
N GLY A 344 -13.88 1.76 7.87
CA GLY A 344 -13.73 2.99 7.09
C GLY A 344 -12.30 3.55 7.09
N ASN A 345 -12.06 4.61 6.32
CA ASN A 345 -10.73 5.25 6.26
C ASN A 345 -10.41 6.10 7.51
N THR A 346 -11.39 6.36 8.36
CA THR A 346 -11.33 7.33 9.47
C THR A 346 -11.34 6.70 10.85
N GLN A 347 -11.90 5.50 11.07
CA GLN A 347 -11.99 4.94 12.43
C GLN A 347 -10.64 4.40 12.90
N LEU A 348 -9.90 3.67 12.04
CA LEU A 348 -8.53 3.21 12.33
C LEU A 348 -7.54 4.34 12.70
N LYS A 349 -7.85 5.60 12.35
CA LYS A 349 -7.01 6.77 12.65
C LYS A 349 -7.43 7.52 13.91
N ARG A 350 -8.63 7.25 14.44
CA ARG A 350 -9.24 7.99 15.56
C ARG A 350 -9.41 7.13 16.80
N GLU A 351 -9.71 5.85 16.62
CA GLU A 351 -9.95 4.88 17.68
C GLU A 351 -8.66 4.10 17.96
N THR A 352 -8.44 3.79 19.24
CA THR A 352 -7.30 2.93 19.63
C THR A 352 -7.61 1.48 19.29
N VAL A 353 -6.58 0.64 19.15
CA VAL A 353 -6.77 -0.81 18.94
C VAL A 353 -7.61 -1.44 20.06
N PHE A 354 -7.54 -0.89 21.27
CA PHE A 354 -8.35 -1.27 22.41
C PHE A 354 -9.85 -1.06 22.17
N ASP A 355 -10.24 0.11 21.65
CA ASP A 355 -11.65 0.47 21.37
C ASP A 355 -12.27 -0.43 20.29
N LEU A 356 -11.44 -1.03 19.44
CA LEU A 356 -11.85 -1.87 18.31
C LEU A 356 -12.03 -3.36 18.68
N CYS A 357 -11.66 -3.78 19.89
CA CYS A 357 -11.70 -5.20 20.29
C CYS A 357 -13.08 -5.84 20.14
N ALA A 358 -14.15 -5.13 20.49
CA ALA A 358 -15.51 -5.63 20.35
C ALA A 358 -15.91 -5.84 18.88
N GLU A 359 -15.49 -4.94 17.98
CA GLU A 359 -15.75 -5.08 16.54
C GLU A 359 -14.93 -6.22 15.92
N PHE A 360 -13.66 -6.36 16.32
CA PHE A 360 -12.84 -7.51 15.92
C PHE A 360 -13.44 -8.84 16.42
N ALA A 361 -14.09 -8.84 17.59
CA ALA A 361 -14.67 -10.05 18.19
C ALA A 361 -15.92 -10.50 17.42
N LYS A 362 -16.78 -9.55 17.01
CA LYS A 362 -17.94 -9.83 16.15
C LYS A 362 -17.55 -10.49 14.82
N LEU A 363 -16.38 -10.11 14.30
CA LEU A 363 -15.80 -10.65 13.06
C LEU A 363 -14.97 -11.92 13.28
N ILE A 364 -14.68 -12.30 14.54
CA ILE A 364 -13.86 -13.45 14.92
C ILE A 364 -12.51 -13.40 14.17
N LEU A 365 -11.86 -12.24 14.20
CA LEU A 365 -10.54 -12.02 13.60
C LEU A 365 -9.50 -12.99 14.21
N PRO A 366 -8.71 -13.73 13.41
CA PRO A 366 -7.69 -14.61 13.96
C PRO A 366 -6.72 -13.87 14.91
N SER A 367 -6.48 -14.44 16.10
CA SER A 367 -5.63 -13.82 17.14
C SER A 367 -4.21 -13.57 16.65
N SER A 368 -3.70 -14.39 15.73
CA SER A 368 -2.39 -14.22 15.10
C SER A 368 -2.30 -12.92 14.29
N ILE A 369 -3.36 -12.54 13.58
CA ILE A 369 -3.42 -11.30 12.79
C ILE A 369 -3.52 -10.09 13.71
N LEU A 370 -4.35 -10.17 14.77
CA LEU A 370 -4.44 -9.08 15.75
C LEU A 370 -3.13 -8.89 16.51
N LYS A 371 -2.45 -9.99 16.87
CA LYS A 371 -1.13 -9.96 17.49
C LYS A 371 -0.10 -9.27 16.58
N GLU A 372 -0.01 -9.69 15.32
CA GLU A 372 0.90 -9.05 14.35
C GLU A 372 0.59 -7.56 14.20
N TYR A 373 -0.69 -7.17 14.17
CA TYR A 373 -1.10 -5.76 14.13
C TYR A 373 -0.66 -4.97 15.38
N CYS A 374 -0.82 -5.56 16.57
CA CYS A 374 -0.39 -4.93 17.82
C CYS A 374 1.13 -4.80 17.90
N ASP A 375 1.86 -5.86 17.53
CA ASP A 375 3.32 -5.89 17.57
C ASP A 375 3.94 -4.87 16.59
N GLU A 376 3.31 -4.63 15.44
CA GLU A 376 3.74 -3.60 14.48
C GLU A 376 3.30 -2.17 14.87
N THR A 377 2.36 -2.01 15.79
CA THR A 377 1.87 -0.70 16.25
C THR A 377 2.64 -0.24 17.49
N ASN A 378 3.55 0.73 17.30
CA ASN A 378 4.38 1.26 18.40
C ASN A 378 3.56 1.72 19.61
N GLY A 379 3.95 1.26 20.81
CA GLY A 379 3.38 1.70 22.09
C GLY A 379 2.11 0.97 22.52
N VAL A 380 1.72 -0.08 21.80
CA VAL A 380 0.58 -0.94 22.16
C VAL A 380 1.03 -2.09 23.06
N ASP A 381 0.34 -2.30 24.18
CA ASP A 381 0.54 -3.48 25.00
C ASP A 381 -0.26 -4.67 24.43
N THR A 382 0.39 -5.44 23.57
CA THR A 382 -0.19 -6.62 22.90
C THR A 382 -0.87 -7.57 23.89
N ALA A 383 -0.31 -7.79 25.08
CA ALA A 383 -0.89 -8.70 26.06
C ALA A 383 -2.23 -8.17 26.63
N SER A 384 -2.28 -6.88 26.97
CA SER A 384 -3.53 -6.23 27.41
C SER A 384 -4.59 -6.21 26.30
N ILE A 385 -4.20 -5.99 25.03
CA ILE A 385 -5.15 -6.01 23.92
C ILE A 385 -5.71 -7.40 23.70
N LEU A 386 -4.85 -8.42 23.66
CA LEU A 386 -5.29 -9.81 23.48
C LEU A 386 -6.13 -10.32 24.65
N LEU A 387 -5.88 -9.83 25.88
CA LEU A 387 -6.77 -10.05 27.03
C LEU A 387 -8.17 -9.51 26.77
N ASN A 388 -8.30 -8.22 26.41
CA ASN A 388 -9.60 -7.60 26.17
C ASN A 388 -10.30 -8.22 24.96
N TYR A 389 -9.54 -8.53 23.91
CA TYR A 389 -10.06 -9.23 22.74
C TYR A 389 -10.62 -10.61 23.09
N GLY A 390 -9.87 -11.41 23.87
CA GLY A 390 -10.34 -12.72 24.35
C GLY A 390 -11.59 -12.62 25.22
N ILE A 391 -11.67 -11.60 26.07
CA ILE A 391 -12.86 -11.29 26.88
C ILE A 391 -14.06 -10.95 26.00
N GLU A 392 -13.89 -10.08 25.01
CA GLU A 392 -14.96 -9.69 24.08
C GLU A 392 -15.42 -10.88 23.22
N LEU A 393 -14.53 -11.80 22.84
CA LEU A 393 -14.90 -13.06 22.21
C LEU A 393 -15.73 -13.96 23.14
N CYS A 394 -15.34 -14.09 24.41
CA CYS A 394 -16.12 -14.83 25.41
C CYS A 394 -17.53 -14.22 25.58
N LYS A 395 -17.63 -12.89 25.67
CA LYS A 395 -18.94 -12.20 25.72
C LYS A 395 -19.75 -12.46 24.45
N PHE A 396 -19.15 -12.25 23.29
CA PHE A 396 -19.82 -12.44 22.00
C PHE A 396 -20.30 -13.87 21.78
N SER A 397 -19.52 -14.88 22.21
CA SER A 397 -19.93 -16.29 22.14
C SER A 397 -21.23 -16.58 22.90
N SER A 398 -21.51 -15.83 23.96
CA SER A 398 -22.76 -15.96 24.73
C SER A 398 -23.99 -15.56 23.91
N CYS A 399 -23.82 -14.63 22.97
CA CYS A 399 -24.87 -14.20 22.03
C CYS A 399 -25.07 -15.18 20.86
N LEU A 400 -24.13 -16.12 20.64
CA LEU A 400 -24.21 -17.10 19.54
C LEU A 400 -24.95 -18.39 19.94
N SER A 401 -25.62 -18.41 21.09
CA SER A 401 -26.30 -19.61 21.62
C SER A 401 -27.51 -20.01 20.76
N GLY A 402 -27.34 -21.05 19.93
CA GLY A 402 -28.40 -21.61 19.11
C GLY A 402 -27.90 -22.63 18.06
N PRO A 403 -28.76 -23.53 17.58
CA PRO A 403 -28.35 -24.60 16.66
C PRO A 403 -27.84 -24.08 15.30
N SER A 404 -28.25 -22.89 14.87
CA SER A 404 -27.84 -22.26 13.60
C SER A 404 -26.44 -21.64 13.62
N ASN A 405 -25.83 -21.43 14.79
CA ASN A 405 -24.55 -20.73 14.95
C ASN A 405 -23.44 -21.63 15.54
N THR A 406 -23.61 -22.94 15.51
CA THR A 406 -22.71 -23.92 16.16
C THR A 406 -21.26 -23.81 15.67
N GLU A 407 -21.02 -23.74 14.36
CA GLU A 407 -19.67 -23.58 13.80
C GLU A 407 -19.03 -22.24 14.20
N ARG A 408 -19.82 -21.17 14.13
CA ARG A 408 -19.36 -19.81 14.48
C ARG A 408 -19.06 -19.69 15.97
N PHE A 409 -19.86 -20.32 16.82
CA PHE A 409 -19.63 -20.45 18.24
C PHE A 409 -18.32 -21.20 18.52
N ALA A 410 -18.11 -22.37 17.89
CA ALA A 410 -16.91 -23.16 18.06
C ALA A 410 -15.65 -22.38 17.64
N LEU A 411 -15.69 -21.68 16.50
CA LEU A 411 -14.60 -20.82 16.05
C LEU A 411 -14.32 -19.66 17.02
N CYS A 412 -15.37 -19.04 17.56
CA CYS A 412 -15.25 -17.96 18.54
C CYS A 412 -14.57 -18.44 19.83
N ILE A 413 -14.98 -19.60 20.36
CA ILE A 413 -14.39 -20.22 21.55
C ILE A 413 -12.92 -20.58 21.31
N GLU A 414 -12.58 -21.14 20.15
CA GLU A 414 -11.20 -21.49 19.84
C GLU A 414 -10.30 -20.26 19.69
N THR A 415 -10.79 -19.22 19.01
CA THR A 415 -10.08 -17.93 18.88
C THR A 415 -9.91 -17.24 20.24
N ALA A 416 -10.90 -17.36 21.13
CA ALA A 416 -10.79 -16.85 22.49
C ALA A 416 -9.65 -17.55 23.24
N LYS A 417 -9.59 -18.89 23.22
CA LYS A 417 -8.50 -19.67 23.83
C LYS A 417 -7.13 -19.21 23.33
N GLN A 418 -6.95 -19.12 22.02
CA GLN A 418 -5.69 -18.66 21.41
C GLN A 418 -5.30 -17.25 21.87
N SER A 419 -6.28 -16.36 22.05
CA SER A 419 -6.02 -15.00 22.56
C SER A 419 -5.49 -15.02 24.00
N PHE A 420 -6.04 -15.91 24.84
CA PHE A 420 -5.63 -16.06 26.24
C PHE A 420 -4.24 -16.72 26.42
N GLU A 421 -3.70 -17.39 25.41
CA GLU A 421 -2.32 -17.91 25.43
C GLU A 421 -1.27 -16.79 25.54
N TYR A 422 -1.58 -15.59 25.03
CA TYR A 422 -0.68 -14.44 25.04
C TYR A 422 -0.82 -13.55 26.28
N VAL A 423 -1.76 -13.85 27.17
CA VAL A 423 -2.03 -13.06 28.36
C VAL A 423 -0.98 -13.32 29.43
N ARG A 424 -0.35 -12.26 29.92
CA ARG A 424 0.64 -12.32 31.00
C ARG A 424 -0.02 -12.64 32.33
N ALA A 425 0.69 -13.40 33.15
CA ALA A 425 0.28 -13.72 34.50
C ALA A 425 0.59 -12.56 35.45
N GLU A 426 -0.32 -11.58 35.46
CA GLU A 426 -0.22 -10.35 36.23
C GLU A 426 -1.52 -10.11 37.03
N GLU A 427 -1.38 -9.42 38.16
CA GLU A 427 -2.50 -9.05 39.04
C GLU A 427 -3.62 -8.32 38.30
N LYS A 428 -3.26 -7.35 37.46
CA LYS A 428 -4.22 -6.57 36.67
C LYS A 428 -5.06 -7.46 35.74
N SER A 429 -4.43 -8.43 35.08
CA SER A 429 -5.14 -9.38 34.21
C SER A 429 -6.11 -10.23 35.00
N LEU A 430 -5.70 -10.70 36.19
CA LEU A 430 -6.55 -11.47 37.10
C LEU A 430 -7.80 -10.69 37.52
N LEU A 431 -7.63 -9.43 37.92
CA LEU A 431 -8.73 -8.55 38.33
C LEU A 431 -9.71 -8.29 37.19
N ILE A 432 -9.22 -8.01 35.98
CA ILE A 432 -10.06 -7.79 34.80
C ILE A 432 -10.88 -9.04 34.48
N ILE A 433 -10.26 -10.23 34.48
CA ILE A 433 -10.97 -11.49 34.20
C ILE A 433 -12.03 -11.76 35.27
N ASN A 434 -11.69 -11.59 36.55
CA ASN A 434 -12.58 -11.81 37.67
C ASN A 434 -13.79 -10.86 37.66
N GLN A 435 -13.59 -9.59 37.29
CA GLN A 435 -14.69 -8.63 37.13
C GLN A 435 -15.60 -9.02 35.96
N THR A 436 -15.03 -9.50 34.87
CA THR A 436 -15.78 -9.74 33.63
C THR A 436 -16.52 -11.08 33.62
N ILE A 437 -16.17 -12.04 34.48
CA ILE A 437 -16.81 -13.36 34.48
C ILE A 437 -18.34 -13.24 34.63
N ARG A 438 -18.82 -12.28 35.42
CA ARG A 438 -20.24 -12.01 35.66
C ARG A 438 -20.99 -11.48 34.44
N ASP A 439 -20.28 -10.98 33.42
CA ASP A 439 -20.87 -10.50 32.17
C ASP A 439 -21.11 -11.63 31.15
N ILE A 440 -20.52 -12.81 31.38
CA ILE A 440 -20.69 -13.97 30.51
C ILE A 440 -22.03 -14.66 30.81
N CYS A 441 -22.67 -15.27 29.81
CA CYS A 441 -23.87 -16.05 30.06
C CYS A 441 -23.58 -17.19 31.07
N PRO A 442 -24.39 -17.37 32.14
CA PRO A 442 -24.17 -18.39 33.18
C PRO A 442 -24.23 -19.83 32.66
N TYR A 443 -24.73 -20.04 31.44
CA TYR A 443 -24.83 -21.36 30.79
C TYR A 443 -23.79 -21.57 29.68
N ASN A 444 -22.94 -20.58 29.38
CA ASN A 444 -21.87 -20.71 28.40
C ASN A 444 -20.62 -21.27 29.07
N TYR A 445 -20.68 -22.57 29.37
CA TYR A 445 -19.63 -23.29 30.10
C TYR A 445 -18.29 -23.28 29.35
N GLU A 446 -18.31 -23.25 28.01
CA GLU A 446 -17.12 -23.21 27.19
C GLU A 446 -16.37 -21.88 27.36
N ALA A 447 -17.07 -20.75 27.36
CA ALA A 447 -16.46 -19.44 27.63
C ALA A 447 -16.05 -19.27 29.10
N LEU A 448 -16.91 -19.71 30.03
CA LEU A 448 -16.61 -19.68 31.47
C LEU A 448 -15.37 -20.52 31.79
N GLU A 449 -15.21 -21.68 31.14
CA GLU A 449 -14.03 -22.53 31.33
C GLU A 449 -12.73 -21.81 30.98
N ILE A 450 -12.72 -21.05 29.88
CA ILE A 450 -11.53 -20.30 29.46
C ILE A 450 -11.14 -19.30 30.55
N LEU A 451 -12.10 -18.51 31.04
CA LEU A 451 -11.84 -17.49 32.06
C LEU A 451 -11.42 -18.12 33.39
N VAL A 452 -12.15 -19.13 33.87
CA VAL A 452 -11.90 -19.81 35.15
C VAL A 452 -10.54 -20.52 35.15
N ASN A 453 -10.23 -21.27 34.08
CA ASN A 453 -8.92 -21.92 33.97
C ASN A 453 -7.79 -20.89 33.90
N LYS A 454 -7.97 -19.77 33.16
CA LYS A 454 -6.92 -18.75 33.07
C LYS A 454 -6.69 -18.03 34.39
N MET A 455 -7.74 -17.71 35.15
CA MET A 455 -7.57 -17.14 36.50
C MET A 455 -6.78 -18.08 37.42
N LYS A 456 -7.07 -19.39 37.34
CA LYS A 456 -6.36 -20.43 38.10
C LYS A 456 -4.88 -20.51 37.71
N GLU A 457 -4.59 -20.51 36.41
CA GLU A 457 -3.23 -20.48 35.87
C GLU A 457 -2.44 -19.25 36.35
N ILE A 458 -3.05 -18.06 36.32
CA ILE A 458 -2.41 -16.82 36.79
C ILE A 458 -2.10 -16.89 38.29
N LEU A 459 -3.00 -17.43 39.12
CA LEU A 459 -2.72 -17.63 40.55
C LEU A 459 -1.57 -18.61 40.80
N GLU A 460 -1.55 -19.73 40.08
CA GLU A 460 -0.51 -20.76 40.20
C GLU A 460 0.88 -20.25 39.79
N SER A 461 0.94 -19.19 38.98
CA SER A 461 2.20 -18.52 38.61
C SER A 461 2.86 -17.71 39.73
N GLY A 462 2.19 -17.54 40.88
CA GLY A 462 2.76 -16.89 42.08
C GLY A 462 2.31 -15.44 42.33
N VAL A 463 1.23 -14.98 41.68
CA VAL A 463 0.61 -13.68 41.96
C VAL A 463 -0.01 -13.70 43.37
N ARG A 464 0.43 -12.79 44.26
CA ARG A 464 0.01 -12.76 45.67
C ARG A 464 -1.20 -11.84 45.89
N LEU A 465 -2.39 -12.42 45.85
CA LEU A 465 -3.67 -11.80 46.22
C LEU A 465 -4.42 -12.75 47.16
N ASP A 466 -3.93 -12.89 48.40
CA ASP A 466 -4.40 -13.91 49.34
C ASP A 466 -5.94 -13.83 49.58
N GLU A 467 -6.53 -12.63 49.60
CA GLU A 467 -7.97 -12.43 49.79
C GLU A 467 -8.86 -12.88 48.61
N ILE A 468 -8.30 -12.91 47.39
CA ILE A 468 -9.03 -13.26 46.15
C ILE A 468 -8.67 -14.70 45.73
N ALA A 469 -7.50 -15.19 46.10
CA ALA A 469 -6.98 -16.51 45.74
C ALA A 469 -7.91 -17.64 46.21
N ASP A 470 -8.35 -17.61 47.46
CA ASP A 470 -9.28 -18.61 48.01
C ASP A 470 -10.60 -18.61 47.24
N ARG A 471 -11.13 -17.43 46.93
CA ARG A 471 -12.39 -17.29 46.17
C ARG A 471 -12.29 -17.86 44.77
N ILE A 472 -11.18 -17.60 44.08
CA ILE A 472 -10.97 -18.14 42.73
C ILE A 472 -10.78 -19.66 42.77
N ASN A 473 -10.10 -20.18 43.79
CA ASN A 473 -9.98 -21.63 44.00
C ASN A 473 -11.36 -22.27 44.23
N ASP A 474 -12.19 -21.67 45.08
CA ASP A 474 -13.56 -22.15 45.34
C ASP A 474 -14.42 -22.06 44.07
N ALA A 475 -14.36 -20.94 43.36
CA ALA A 475 -15.05 -20.73 42.10
C ALA A 475 -14.61 -21.74 41.02
N TYR A 476 -13.32 -22.08 40.97
CA TYR A 476 -12.78 -23.11 40.08
C TYR A 476 -13.31 -24.51 40.42
N VAL A 477 -13.28 -24.90 41.70
CA VAL A 477 -13.80 -26.20 42.16
C VAL A 477 -15.29 -26.31 41.87
N LEU A 478 -16.04 -25.25 42.20
CA LEU A 478 -17.47 -25.13 41.89
C LEU A 478 -17.73 -25.24 40.40
N PHE A 479 -16.96 -24.55 39.56
CA PHE A 479 -17.08 -24.65 38.10
C PHE A 479 -16.88 -26.08 37.62
N LYS A 480 -15.85 -26.79 38.10
CA LYS A 480 -15.60 -28.19 37.73
C LYS A 480 -16.77 -29.09 38.14
N PHE A 481 -17.30 -28.94 39.35
CA PHE A 481 -18.48 -29.66 39.81
C PHE A 481 -19.68 -29.41 38.88
N LEU A 482 -20.01 -28.14 38.62
CA LEU A 482 -21.18 -27.77 37.80
C LEU A 482 -21.03 -28.19 36.33
N LYS A 483 -19.80 -28.24 35.81
CA LYS A 483 -19.52 -28.72 34.46
C LYS A 483 -19.78 -30.23 34.31
N THR A 484 -19.48 -31.01 35.35
CA THR A 484 -19.73 -32.46 35.38
C THR A 484 -21.16 -32.81 35.76
N TYR A 485 -21.82 -31.96 36.56
CA TYR A 485 -23.18 -32.16 37.01
C TYR A 485 -24.15 -32.18 35.82
N THR A 486 -25.00 -33.21 35.78
CA THR A 486 -26.07 -33.33 34.79
C THR A 486 -27.40 -33.26 35.49
N ARG A 487 -28.20 -32.26 35.12
CA ARG A 487 -29.55 -32.05 35.64
C ARG A 487 -30.45 -33.25 35.30
N GLN A 488 -31.21 -33.71 36.30
CA GLN A 488 -32.20 -34.79 36.16
C GLN A 488 -33.65 -34.29 36.18
N GLY A 489 -33.90 -33.15 36.82
CA GLY A 489 -35.24 -32.55 36.97
C GLY A 489 -35.56 -31.48 35.92
N SER A 490 -36.83 -31.07 35.87
CA SER A 490 -37.26 -29.89 35.12
C SER A 490 -36.71 -28.61 35.75
N ILE A 491 -36.57 -27.55 34.95
CA ILE A 491 -36.04 -26.27 35.39
C ILE A 491 -36.91 -25.67 36.51
N ALA A 492 -36.31 -25.37 37.67
CA ALA A 492 -37.06 -24.76 38.77
C ALA A 492 -37.58 -23.34 38.44
N PRO A 493 -38.80 -22.96 38.89
CA PRO A 493 -39.35 -21.61 38.66
C PRO A 493 -38.51 -20.47 39.27
N ILE A 494 -37.72 -20.77 40.30
CA ILE A 494 -36.77 -19.81 40.89
C ILE A 494 -35.62 -19.48 39.93
N GLU A 495 -35.18 -20.45 39.12
CA GLU A 495 -34.14 -20.27 38.10
C GLU A 495 -34.59 -19.29 37.03
N ILE A 496 -35.80 -19.48 36.50
CA ILE A 496 -36.35 -18.65 35.43
C ILE A 496 -36.47 -17.20 35.93
N ARG A 497 -36.92 -17.01 37.17
CA ARG A 497 -37.01 -15.68 37.79
C ARG A 497 -35.65 -15.05 38.03
N TRP A 498 -34.69 -15.81 38.55
CA TRP A 498 -33.32 -15.35 38.74
C TRP A 498 -32.67 -14.97 37.41
N TYR A 499 -32.76 -15.83 36.39
CA TYR A 499 -32.16 -15.60 35.08
C TYR A 499 -32.74 -14.35 34.42
N ARG A 500 -34.07 -14.13 34.49
CA ARG A 500 -34.69 -12.89 33.99
C ARG A 500 -34.21 -11.65 34.75
N HIS A 501 -33.99 -11.75 36.06
CA HIS A 501 -33.44 -10.66 36.88
C HIS A 501 -31.97 -10.37 36.53
N PHE A 502 -31.19 -11.42 36.30
CA PHE A 502 -29.78 -11.37 35.90
C PHE A 502 -29.60 -10.84 34.47
N VAL A 503 -30.48 -11.23 33.54
CA VAL A 503 -30.43 -10.92 32.09
C VAL A 503 -31.21 -9.65 31.71
N ASN A 504 -31.58 -8.80 32.68
CA ASN A 504 -32.25 -7.50 32.44
C ASN A 504 -31.60 -6.78 31.22
N PRO A 505 -32.37 -6.23 30.25
CA PRO A 505 -32.06 -6.21 28.82
C PRO A 505 -30.93 -5.27 28.36
N LYS A 506 -30.04 -4.83 29.26
CA LYS A 506 -28.85 -4.05 28.93
C LYS A 506 -27.74 -4.87 28.24
N TYR A 507 -27.77 -6.21 28.31
CA TYR A 507 -26.62 -7.04 27.93
C TYR A 507 -26.88 -8.08 26.82
N PHE A 508 -28.14 -8.39 26.51
CA PHE A 508 -28.50 -9.37 25.47
C PHE A 508 -29.44 -8.75 24.45
N ASP A 509 -28.92 -7.76 23.72
CA ASP A 509 -29.63 -7.22 22.56
C ASP A 509 -29.47 -8.19 21.38
N THR A 510 -30.39 -9.16 21.29
CA THR A 510 -30.51 -10.06 20.13
C THR A 510 -30.82 -9.31 18.83
N SER A 511 -31.11 -8.00 18.85
CA SER A 511 -31.27 -7.19 17.63
C SER A 511 -29.96 -6.95 16.85
N LEU A 512 -28.81 -7.29 17.43
CA LEU A 512 -27.51 -7.21 16.73
C LEU A 512 -27.20 -8.44 15.85
N LEU A 513 -27.89 -9.57 16.07
CA LEU A 513 -27.74 -10.76 15.22
C LEU A 513 -28.46 -10.60 13.87
N THR A 514 -29.51 -9.79 13.79
CA THR A 514 -30.22 -9.52 12.52
C THR A 514 -29.50 -8.51 11.62
N LYS A 515 -28.41 -7.87 12.07
CA LYS A 515 -27.63 -6.91 11.25
C LYS A 515 -26.27 -7.43 10.78
N SER A 516 -25.96 -8.72 11.01
CA SER A 516 -24.70 -9.33 10.54
C SER A 516 -24.94 -10.52 9.61
N GLY A 517 -25.73 -10.29 8.56
CA GLY A 517 -25.78 -11.14 7.36
C GLY A 517 -24.81 -10.64 6.28
N PRO A 518 -24.39 -11.51 5.34
CA PRO A 518 -23.69 -11.06 4.14
C PRO A 518 -24.62 -10.14 3.33
N ILE A 519 -24.03 -9.12 2.72
CA ILE A 519 -24.71 -8.13 1.88
C ILE A 519 -25.40 -8.87 0.72
N GLU A 520 -26.72 -8.99 0.79
CA GLU A 520 -27.57 -9.24 -0.37
C GLU A 520 -28.66 -8.18 -0.46
N ALA A 521 -29.02 -7.89 -1.70
CA ALA A 521 -29.68 -6.70 -2.19
C ALA A 521 -31.12 -6.49 -1.70
N PHE A 522 -31.56 -5.23 -1.76
CA PHE A 522 -32.94 -4.74 -1.91
C PHE A 522 -34.06 -5.80 -1.77
N ASP A 523 -34.85 -5.70 -0.71
CA ASP A 523 -36.28 -5.47 -0.88
C ASP A 523 -36.92 -4.86 0.39
N ASP A 524 -37.79 -3.89 0.16
CA ASP A 524 -38.68 -3.31 1.16
C ASP A 524 -39.79 -4.32 1.53
N THR A 525 -40.45 -4.08 2.67
CA THR A 525 -41.90 -4.24 2.94
C THR A 525 -42.28 -5.07 4.18
N CYS A 526 -43.15 -4.46 5.01
CA CYS A 526 -44.04 -5.00 6.06
C CYS A 526 -43.39 -5.40 7.41
N GLY A 527 -43.81 -4.94 8.58
CA GLY A 527 -44.95 -4.11 9.01
C GLY A 527 -45.40 -4.53 10.42
N SER A 528 -45.62 -3.56 11.32
CA SER A 528 -46.55 -3.51 12.49
C SER A 528 -46.65 -4.75 13.43
N VAL A 529 -46.71 -4.66 14.77
CA VAL A 529 -47.76 -4.00 15.57
C VAL A 529 -47.25 -3.87 17.00
N LEU A 530 -47.30 -2.63 17.51
CA LEU A 530 -47.23 -2.29 18.93
C LEU A 530 -48.57 -2.68 19.58
N ASN A 531 -48.57 -3.49 20.65
CA ASN A 531 -49.72 -3.55 21.55
C ASN A 531 -49.25 -3.39 22.99
N GLN A 532 -49.44 -2.17 23.49
CA GLN A 532 -49.53 -1.85 24.90
C GLN A 532 -50.97 -2.12 25.35
N THR A 533 -51.15 -2.90 26.42
CA THR A 533 -52.36 -2.83 27.24
C THR A 533 -52.00 -2.95 28.70
N THR A 534 -52.23 -1.85 29.41
CA THR A 534 -52.35 -1.71 30.86
C THR A 534 -53.60 -2.45 31.37
N ILE A 535 -53.58 -2.92 32.64
CA ILE A 535 -54.58 -2.65 33.71
C ILE A 535 -54.47 -3.65 34.90
N SER A 536 -54.29 -3.08 36.10
CA SER A 536 -54.88 -3.37 37.43
C SER A 536 -54.99 -4.79 38.02
N GLY A 537 -54.29 -5.00 39.15
CA GLY A 537 -54.88 -5.24 40.47
C GLY A 537 -55.42 -6.64 40.86
N GLY A 538 -54.77 -7.25 41.87
CA GLY A 538 -55.43 -8.08 42.89
C GLY A 538 -55.32 -9.60 42.77
N GLN A 539 -54.45 -10.19 43.60
CA GLN A 539 -54.40 -11.58 44.11
C GLN A 539 -54.46 -12.81 43.16
N GLU A 540 -54.85 -12.69 41.88
CA GLU A 540 -54.69 -13.74 40.87
C GLU A 540 -53.28 -13.78 40.24
N ASN A 541 -52.45 -12.78 40.54
CA ASN A 541 -51.15 -12.57 39.90
C ASN A 541 -50.11 -13.66 40.21
N GLN A 542 -50.18 -14.39 41.32
CA GLN A 542 -49.18 -15.43 41.62
C GLN A 542 -49.38 -16.70 40.78
N GLN A 543 -50.61 -17.06 40.43
CA GLN A 543 -50.91 -18.21 39.55
C GLN A 543 -50.80 -17.85 38.05
N LYS A 544 -51.09 -16.60 37.67
CA LYS A 544 -50.83 -16.10 36.30
C LYS A 544 -49.34 -15.81 36.03
N GLU A 545 -48.56 -15.35 37.00
CA GLU A 545 -47.10 -15.21 36.86
C GLU A 545 -46.43 -16.57 36.59
N MET A 546 -46.85 -17.63 37.30
CA MET A 546 -46.37 -18.99 37.06
C MET A 546 -46.71 -19.51 35.65
N SER A 547 -47.83 -19.07 35.07
CA SER A 547 -48.26 -19.47 33.71
C SER A 547 -47.57 -18.67 32.58
N LEU A 548 -46.84 -17.60 32.92
CA LEU A 548 -46.07 -16.75 31.97
C LEU A 548 -44.54 -16.96 32.10
N LEU A 549 -44.10 -17.92 32.92
CA LEU A 549 -42.71 -18.36 33.01
C LEU A 549 -42.41 -19.37 31.89
N THR A 550 -42.35 -18.90 30.64
CA THR A 550 -41.92 -19.75 29.53
C THR A 550 -40.43 -20.08 29.64
N GLU A 551 -40.11 -21.38 29.72
CA GLU A 551 -38.75 -21.95 29.60
C GLU A 551 -38.03 -21.49 28.33
N ALA A 552 -38.77 -21.06 27.30
CA ALA A 552 -38.25 -20.55 26.04
C ALA A 552 -37.30 -19.33 26.15
N SER A 553 -37.20 -18.72 27.34
CA SER A 553 -36.27 -17.60 27.61
C SER A 553 -34.88 -18.03 28.08
N LEU A 554 -34.67 -19.31 28.39
CA LEU A 554 -33.38 -19.84 28.83
C LEU A 554 -32.59 -20.46 27.66
N PRO A 555 -31.23 -20.43 27.70
CA PRO A 555 -30.41 -21.09 26.70
C PRO A 555 -30.66 -22.60 26.69
N PRO A 556 -30.51 -23.30 25.53
CA PRO A 556 -30.75 -24.75 25.44
C PRO A 556 -29.95 -25.58 26.47
N SER A 557 -28.76 -25.12 26.85
CA SER A 557 -27.91 -25.76 27.86
C SER A 557 -28.54 -25.82 29.26
N SER A 558 -29.49 -24.92 29.58
CA SER A 558 -30.21 -24.93 30.86
C SER A 558 -31.00 -26.22 31.10
N GLN A 559 -31.42 -26.92 30.03
CA GLN A 559 -32.12 -28.21 30.15
C GLN A 559 -31.22 -29.31 30.73
N LYS A 560 -29.89 -29.16 30.65
CA LYS A 560 -28.93 -30.18 31.10
C LYS A 560 -28.00 -29.72 32.20
N ARG A 561 -27.83 -28.40 32.38
CA ARG A 561 -26.84 -27.82 33.29
C ARG A 561 -27.45 -26.72 34.14
N LEU A 562 -26.90 -26.55 35.33
CA LEU A 562 -27.23 -25.45 36.24
C LEU A 562 -26.52 -24.16 35.80
N PRO A 563 -27.02 -22.97 36.19
CA PRO A 563 -26.32 -21.71 35.93
C PRO A 563 -25.13 -21.52 36.88
N TYR A 564 -23.96 -21.13 36.36
CA TYR A 564 -22.76 -20.92 37.19
C TYR A 564 -22.90 -19.74 38.19
N HIS A 565 -23.34 -18.57 37.73
CA HIS A 565 -23.29 -17.32 38.50
C HIS A 565 -24.13 -17.30 39.78
N ILE A 566 -25.19 -18.12 39.86
CA ILE A 566 -26.02 -18.18 41.07
C ILE A 566 -25.25 -18.77 42.27
N PHE A 567 -24.24 -19.59 41.99
CA PHE A 567 -23.41 -20.22 43.01
C PHE A 567 -22.19 -19.39 43.41
N THR A 568 -21.93 -18.28 42.72
CA THR A 568 -20.81 -17.36 43.00
C THR A 568 -21.27 -16.05 43.63
N LEU A 569 -22.47 -16.02 44.23
CA LEU A 569 -23.00 -14.86 44.93
C LEU A 569 -22.26 -14.68 46.27
N GLU A 570 -21.90 -13.44 46.61
CA GLU A 570 -21.12 -13.12 47.81
C GLU A 570 -21.92 -12.34 48.86
N GLU A 571 -22.94 -11.60 48.42
CA GLU A 571 -23.71 -10.72 49.30
C GLU A 571 -24.83 -11.50 50.02
N LYS A 572 -24.99 -11.25 51.32
CA LYS A 572 -25.92 -12.00 52.17
C LYS A 572 -27.37 -11.97 51.67
N GLU A 573 -27.85 -10.81 51.22
CA GLU A 573 -29.22 -10.65 50.73
C GLU A 573 -29.51 -11.49 49.46
N PRO A 574 -28.73 -11.41 48.37
CA PRO A 574 -28.96 -12.26 47.20
C PRO A 574 -28.67 -13.74 47.46
N ILE A 575 -27.79 -14.10 48.39
CA ILE A 575 -27.59 -15.49 48.82
C ILE A 575 -28.87 -16.06 49.44
N GLU A 576 -29.44 -15.36 50.42
CA GLU A 576 -30.68 -15.78 51.10
C GLU A 576 -31.88 -15.80 50.14
N ARG A 577 -31.93 -14.82 49.22
CA ARG A 577 -33.04 -14.65 48.27
C ARG A 577 -33.03 -15.62 47.10
N TRP A 578 -31.85 -15.95 46.56
CA TRP A 578 -31.71 -16.71 45.31
C TRP A 578 -30.92 -18.01 45.47
N GLN A 579 -29.70 -17.94 46.01
CA GLN A 579 -28.78 -19.09 46.04
C GLN A 579 -29.26 -20.21 46.97
N MET A 580 -29.63 -19.89 48.21
CA MET A 580 -30.07 -20.91 49.18
C MET A 580 -31.36 -21.62 48.71
N PRO A 581 -32.41 -20.92 48.27
CA PRO A 581 -33.58 -21.56 47.68
C PRO A 581 -33.23 -22.46 46.49
N PHE A 582 -32.28 -22.05 45.65
CA PHE A 582 -31.84 -22.82 44.49
C PHE A 582 -31.12 -24.11 44.89
N ILE A 583 -30.19 -24.03 45.86
CA ILE A 583 -29.48 -25.20 46.39
C ILE A 583 -30.47 -26.22 46.95
N TYR A 584 -31.46 -25.77 47.74
CA TYR A 584 -32.45 -26.67 48.33
C TYR A 584 -33.36 -27.34 47.29
N SER A 585 -33.65 -26.67 46.16
CA SER A 585 -34.50 -27.25 45.11
C SER A 585 -33.73 -28.17 44.14
N GLU A 586 -32.51 -27.80 43.75
CA GLU A 586 -31.78 -28.45 42.64
C GLU A 586 -30.66 -29.37 43.11
N VAL A 587 -29.99 -29.07 44.23
CA VAL A 587 -28.75 -29.75 44.69
C VAL A 587 -29.03 -30.62 45.93
N SER A 588 -30.17 -31.30 45.95
CA SER A 588 -30.51 -32.27 47.01
C SER A 588 -29.86 -33.63 46.73
N ILE A 589 -29.66 -34.45 47.78
CA ILE A 589 -29.13 -35.83 47.66
C ILE A 589 -29.98 -36.71 46.71
N GLN A 590 -31.23 -36.34 46.45
CA GLN A 590 -32.10 -37.04 45.51
C GLN A 590 -31.83 -36.69 44.03
N ASN A 591 -31.12 -35.59 43.77
CA ASN A 591 -30.86 -35.05 42.43
C ASN A 591 -29.38 -35.07 42.02
N VAL A 592 -28.46 -35.38 42.95
CA VAL A 592 -27.00 -35.45 42.73
C VAL A 592 -26.54 -36.91 42.83
N GLN A 593 -25.94 -37.47 41.76
CA GLN A 593 -25.26 -38.78 41.76
C GLN A 593 -23.76 -38.61 41.53
#